data_AF-A0A7X7ZJJ7-F1
#
_entry.id   AF-A0A7X7ZJJ7-F1
#
_cell.length_a   1.000
_cell.length_b   1.000
_cell.length_c   1.000
_cell.angle_alpha   90.00
_cell.angle_beta   90.00
_cell.angle_gamma   90.00
#
_symmetry.space_group_name_H-M   'P 1'
#
loop_
_entity.id
_entity.type
_entity.pdbx_description
1 polymer ?
#
loop_
_entity_poly.entity_id
_entity_poly.type
_entity_poly.pdbx_seq_one_letter_code
_entity_poly.pdbx_strand_id
1 'polypeptide(L)'
;MGGYNTRVDFKGDAYNVQTQDKGPAAQYVESLIYKSGRLLATRRAFYTAFIGAPDLRDRIERMMEDQHKGILGQIVEGRFD
;
A
#
# COMPACT_ATOMS: atom_id res chain seq x y z
N MET A 1 7.87 -2.44 12.40
CA MET A 1 6.69 -1.69 11.92
C MET A 1 5.69 -2.68 11.37
N GLY A 2 4.41 -2.51 11.71
CA GLY A 2 3.33 -3.30 11.12
C GLY A 2 3.04 -2.81 9.71
N GLY A 3 2.63 -3.72 8.82
CA GLY A 3 1.97 -3.35 7.58
C GLY A 3 0.49 -3.03 7.80
N TYR A 4 -0.15 -2.42 6.81
CA TYR A 4 -1.59 -2.23 6.79
C TYR A 4 -2.28 -3.39 6.10
N ASN A 5 -3.45 -3.80 6.60
CA ASN A 5 -4.32 -4.76 5.93
C ASN A 5 -5.77 -4.34 6.15
N THR A 6 -6.48 -4.06 5.05
CA THR A 6 -7.87 -3.60 5.09
C THR A 6 -8.68 -4.35 4.05
N ARG A 7 -9.84 -4.86 4.47
CA ARG A 7 -10.87 -5.36 3.56
C ARG A 7 -11.90 -4.25 3.33
N VAL A 8 -12.30 -4.05 2.07
CA VAL A 8 -13.33 -3.10 1.65
C VAL A 8 -14.32 -3.83 0.77
N ASP A 9 -15.60 -3.82 1.11
CA ASP A 9 -16.66 -4.29 0.22
C ASP A 9 -17.23 -3.07 -0.54
N PHE A 10 -17.22 -3.12 -1.88
CA PHE A 10 -17.67 -2.04 -2.74
C PHE A 10 -18.39 -2.59 -3.98
N LYS A 11 -19.60 -2.09 -4.26
CA LYS A 11 -20.46 -2.53 -5.39
C LYS A 11 -20.63 -4.05 -5.55
N GLY A 12 -20.63 -4.79 -4.45
CA GLY A 12 -20.80 -6.25 -4.45
C GLY A 12 -19.50 -7.04 -4.62
N ASP A 13 -18.36 -6.36 -4.79
CA ASP A 13 -17.03 -6.97 -4.82
C ASP A 13 -16.29 -6.77 -3.50
N ALA A 14 -15.52 -7.80 -3.10
CA ALA A 14 -14.67 -7.74 -1.92
C ALA A 14 -13.22 -7.45 -2.32
N TYR A 15 -12.71 -6.31 -1.88
CA TYR A 15 -11.33 -5.90 -2.07
C TYR A 15 -10.51 -6.14 -0.81
N ASN A 16 -9.27 -6.63 -0.95
CA ASN A 16 -8.30 -6.66 0.14
C ASN A 16 -7.06 -5.87 -0.25
N VAL A 17 -6.65 -4.94 0.60
CA VAL A 17 -5.48 -4.09 0.39
C VAL A 17 -4.48 -4.39 1.49
N GLN A 18 -3.28 -4.82 1.11
CA GLN A 18 -2.17 -5.05 2.03
C GLN A 18 -1.02 -4.13 1.67
N THR A 19 -0.48 -3.38 2.62
CA THR A 19 0.64 -2.44 2.41
C THR A 19 1.78 -2.73 3.37
N GLN A 20 3.01 -2.87 2.87
CA GLN A 20 4.18 -3.25 3.68
C GLN A 20 5.45 -2.58 3.16
N ASP A 21 6.35 -2.22 4.07
CA ASP A 21 7.75 -1.96 3.74
C ASP A 21 8.46 -3.28 3.41
N LYS A 22 9.16 -3.34 2.27
CA LYS A 22 9.96 -4.50 1.86
C LYS A 22 11.39 -4.47 2.43
N GLY A 23 11.71 -3.42 3.18
CA GLY A 23 12.92 -3.27 3.96
C GLY A 23 14.11 -2.71 3.18
N PRO A 24 15.24 -2.43 3.87
CA PRO A 24 16.34 -1.64 3.34
C PRO A 24 17.08 -2.24 2.13
N ALA A 25 16.98 -3.55 1.92
CA ALA A 25 17.54 -4.20 0.73
C ALA A 25 16.72 -3.93 -0.53
N ALA A 26 15.39 -3.85 -0.37
CA ALA A 26 14.45 -3.61 -1.46
C ALA A 26 14.17 -2.12 -1.67
N GLN A 27 14.16 -1.33 -0.60
CA GLN A 27 14.04 0.14 -0.60
C GLN A 27 12.70 0.67 -1.15
N TYR A 28 11.61 -0.09 -0.96
CA TYR A 28 10.28 0.34 -1.34
C TYR A 28 9.17 -0.17 -0.42
N VAL A 29 8.08 0.60 -0.39
CA VAL A 29 6.79 0.19 0.14
C VAL A 29 5.99 -0.49 -0.98
N GLU A 30 5.41 -1.65 -0.70
CA GLU A 30 4.55 -2.39 -1.61
C GLU A 30 3.10 -2.34 -1.14
N SER A 31 2.16 -2.27 -2.09
CA SER A 31 0.77 -2.63 -1.82
C SER A 31 0.25 -3.64 -2.81
N LEU A 32 -0.45 -4.65 -2.30
CA LEU A 32 -1.14 -5.66 -3.07
C LEU A 32 -2.64 -5.44 -2.94
N ILE A 33 -3.32 -5.38 -4.07
CA ILE A 33 -4.75 -5.11 -4.18
C ILE A 33 -5.39 -6.36 -4.75
N TYR A 34 -6.19 -7.05 -3.96
CA TYR A 34 -6.94 -8.21 -4.37
C TYR A 34 -8.41 -7.86 -4.57
N LYS A 35 -9.05 -8.47 -5.57
CA LYS A 35 -10.50 -8.44 -5.80
C LYS A 35 -10.99 -9.87 -5.86
N SER A 36 -11.89 -10.25 -4.96
CA SER A 36 -12.47 -11.61 -4.90
C SER A 36 -11.41 -12.73 -4.90
N GLY A 37 -10.31 -12.52 -4.18
CA GLY A 37 -9.19 -13.47 -4.05
C GLY A 37 -8.15 -13.43 -5.18
N ARG A 38 -8.37 -12.67 -6.25
CA ARG A 38 -7.41 -12.49 -7.34
C ARG A 38 -6.60 -11.21 -7.17
N LEU A 39 -5.27 -11.28 -7.36
CA LEU A 39 -4.44 -10.09 -7.41
C LEU A 39 -4.84 -9.23 -8.62
N LEU A 40 -5.30 -8.02 -8.34
CA LEU A 40 -5.71 -7.03 -9.34
C LEU A 40 -4.55 -6.11 -9.70
N ALA A 41 -3.82 -5.62 -8.71
CA ALA A 41 -2.72 -4.69 -8.93
C ALA A 41 -1.68 -4.75 -7.81
N THR A 42 -0.45 -4.40 -8.17
CA THR A 42 0.65 -4.13 -7.25
C THR A 42 1.08 -2.67 -7.40
N ARG A 43 1.26 -1.97 -6.28
CA ARG A 43 1.80 -0.60 -6.25
C ARG A 43 3.11 -0.60 -5.47
N ARG A 44 4.12 0.11 -5.98
CA ARG A 44 5.43 0.25 -5.33
C ARG A 44 5.80 1.72 -5.25
N ALA A 45 6.25 2.15 -4.07
CA ALA A 45 6.81 3.48 -3.85
C ALA A 45 8.22 3.33 -3.29
N PHE A 46 9.21 3.74 -4.07
CA PHE A 46 10.63 3.65 -3.70
C PHE A 46 11.03 4.82 -2.80
N TYR A 47 11.81 4.52 -1.77
CA TYR A 47 12.41 5.51 -0.86
C TYR A 47 13.94 5.51 -0.95
N THR A 48 14.50 5.02 -2.06
CA THR A 48 15.94 4.93 -2.34
C THR A 48 16.67 6.26 -2.07
N ALA A 49 16.04 7.38 -2.41
CA ALA A 49 16.59 8.73 -2.20
C ALA A 49 16.68 9.17 -0.73
N PHE A 50 16.00 8.48 0.18
CA PHE A 50 15.95 8.82 1.61
C PHE A 50 16.80 7.87 2.46
N ILE A 51 17.51 6.91 1.85
CA ILE A 51 18.40 5.99 2.57
C ILE A 51 19.48 6.78 3.29
N GLY A 52 19.65 6.50 4.58
CA GLY A 52 20.60 7.20 5.46
C GLY A 52 20.05 8.48 6.09
N ALA A 53 18.83 8.92 5.73
CA ALA A 53 18.19 10.04 6.42
C ALA A 53 17.87 9.67 7.88
N PRO A 54 18.08 10.59 8.85
CA PRO A 54 17.82 10.33 10.27
C PRO A 54 16.33 10.05 10.55
N ASP A 55 15.44 10.54 9.69
CA ASP A 55 13.98 10.39 9.77
C ASP A 55 13.44 9.32 8.79
N LEU A 56 14.30 8.44 8.25
CA LEU A 56 13.90 7.43 7.26
C LEU A 56 12.71 6.57 7.74
N ARG A 57 12.73 6.18 9.02
CA ARG A 57 11.67 5.35 9.61
C ARG A 57 10.31 6.05 9.55
N ASP A 58 10.24 7.29 10.03
CA ASP A 58 9.01 8.08 10.06
C ASP A 58 8.50 8.35 8.63
N ARG A 59 9.42 8.56 7.67
CA ARG A 59 9.09 8.69 6.24
C ARG A 59 8.45 7.41 5.69
N ILE A 60 9.03 6.24 5.96
CA ILE A 60 8.48 4.95 5.51
C ILE A 60 7.10 4.73 6.13
N GLU A 61 6.93 5.01 7.43
CA GLU A 61 5.64 4.92 8.13
C GLU A 61 4.56 5.78 7.43
N ARG A 62 4.85 7.06 7.14
CA ARG A 62 3.95 7.95 6.41
C ARG A 62 3.68 7.49 4.98
N MET A 63 4.71 7.06 4.25
CA MET A 63 4.56 6.54 2.88
C MET A 63 3.63 5.32 2.84
N MET A 64 3.75 4.40 3.80
CA MET A 64 2.84 3.27 3.91
C MET A 64 1.41 3.71 4.19
N GLU A 65 1.20 4.64 5.12
CA GLU A 65 -0.12 5.16 5.48
C GLU A 65 -0.80 5.86 4.29
N ASP A 66 -0.08 6.78 3.66
CA ASP A 66 -0.57 7.58 2.53
C ASP A 66 -0.90 6.69 1.32
N GLN A 67 -0.01 5.74 0.99
CA GLN A 67 -0.25 4.79 -0.08
C GLN A 67 -1.46 3.91 0.22
N HIS A 68 -1.60 3.42 1.45
CA HIS A 68 -2.72 2.59 1.85
C HIS A 68 -4.05 3.35 1.76
N LYS A 69 -4.16 4.52 2.39
CA LYS A 69 -5.35 5.38 2.35
C LYS A 69 -5.70 5.79 0.93
N GLY A 70 -4.71 6.14 0.11
CA GLY A 70 -4.91 6.49 -1.29
C GLY A 70 -5.54 5.36 -2.10
N ILE A 71 -5.11 4.11 -1.88
CA ILE A 71 -5.70 2.94 -2.55
C ILE A 71 -7.15 2.72 -2.09
N LEU A 72 -7.44 2.82 -0.80
CA LEU A 72 -8.81 2.69 -0.29
C LEU A 72 -9.74 3.73 -0.91
N GLY A 73 -9.27 4.98 -1.03
CA GLY A 73 -9.98 6.06 -1.75
C GLY A 73 -10.28 5.70 -3.20
N GLN A 74 -9.28 5.19 -3.92
CA GLN A 74 -9.45 4.77 -5.32
C GLN A 74 -10.46 3.62 -5.49
N ILE A 75 -10.57 2.70 -4.51
CA ILE A 75 -11.59 1.65 -4.52
C ILE A 75 -12.99 2.25 -4.39
N VAL A 76 -13.22 3.13 -3.41
CA VAL A 76 -14.54 3.73 -3.22
C VAL A 76 -14.93 4.71 -4.33
N GLU A 77 -13.96 5.26 -5.06
CA GLU A 77 -14.17 6.02 -6.30
C GLU A 77 -14.45 5.12 -7.53
N GLY A 78 -14.37 3.80 -7.39
CA GLY A 78 -14.62 2.84 -8.48
C GLY A 78 -13.51 2.76 -9.53
N ARG A 79 -12.26 3.12 -9.19
CA ARG A 79 -11.12 3.07 -10.14
C ARG A 79 -10.58 1.66 -10.41
N PHE A 80 -11.13 0.66 -9.75
CA PHE A 80 -10.72 -0.75 -9.84
C PHE A 80 -11.84 -1.67 -10.35
N ASP A 81 -12.97 -1.09 -10.77
CA ASP A 81 -14.08 -1.80 -11.41
C ASP A 81 -13.83 -2.01 -12.91
#